data_AF-A0A3M5KIA4-F1
#
_entry.id   AF-A0A3M5KIA4-F1
#
_cell.length_a   1.000
_cell.length_b   1.000
_cell.length_c   1.000
_cell.angle_alpha   90.00
_cell.angle_beta   90.00
_cell.angle_gamma   90.00
#
_symmetry.space_group_name_H-M   'P 1'
#
loop_
_entity.id
_entity.type
_entity.pdbx_description
1 polymer ?
#
loop_
_entity_poly.entity_id
_entity_poly.type
_entity_poly.pdbx_seq_one_letter_code
_entity_poly.pdbx_strand_id
1 'polypeptide(L)'
;MTEEKAVPPGEIPPAESSLAPEAQPVPADPSGPVPPQPPLPELNLEKRLRQVYADQIMTSAEFMALRDDADVLFDKLKVQFPDNGALALFQPLSDVAVQAMQLGILEFKKGKPSAEAKALAKQSFGFQVAYIKACLDRFTQAL
;
A
#
# COMPACT_ATOMS: atom_id res chain seq x y z
N MET A 1 -23.67 -1.68 -62.71
CA MET A 1 -24.58 -2.82 -62.50
C MET A 1 -24.03 -3.56 -61.30
N THR A 2 -24.54 -3.28 -60.09
CA THR A 2 -25.69 -3.98 -59.46
C THR A 2 -25.38 -5.48 -59.33
N GLU A 3 -25.50 -6.11 -58.16
CA GLU A 3 -26.65 -6.04 -57.27
C GLU A 3 -26.31 -6.56 -55.87
N GLU A 4 -26.93 -5.90 -54.90
CA GLU A 4 -27.35 -6.45 -53.61
C GLU A 4 -28.06 -7.80 -53.80
N LYS A 5 -27.79 -8.78 -52.93
CA LYS A 5 -28.73 -9.89 -52.74
C LYS A 5 -28.83 -10.24 -51.26
N ALA A 6 -29.89 -9.71 -50.67
CA ALA A 6 -30.46 -10.11 -49.40
C ALA A 6 -31.26 -11.44 -49.53
N VAL A 7 -31.84 -11.84 -48.38
CA VAL A 7 -33.02 -12.71 -48.18
C VAL A 7 -32.69 -14.20 -47.88
N PRO A 8 -33.44 -14.96 -47.02
CA PRO A 8 -34.69 -14.66 -46.27
C PRO A 8 -34.71 -15.02 -44.75
N PRO A 9 -35.83 -14.70 -44.06
CA PRO A 9 -36.15 -15.06 -42.68
C PRO A 9 -36.90 -16.41 -42.56
N GLY A 10 -36.82 -17.02 -41.38
CA GLY A 10 -37.47 -18.28 -40.97
C GLY A 10 -36.58 -18.91 -39.90
N GLU A 11 -37.01 -19.39 -38.75
CA GLU A 11 -38.25 -20.08 -38.38
C GLU A 11 -38.24 -20.15 -36.84
N ILE A 12 -39.38 -20.01 -36.17
CA ILE A 12 -39.57 -20.53 -34.80
C ILE A 12 -40.58 -21.67 -34.96
N PRO A 13 -40.25 -22.93 -34.57
CA PRO A 13 -40.87 -23.56 -33.38
C PRO A 13 -40.04 -24.73 -32.78
N PRO A 14 -40.55 -25.57 -31.85
CA PRO A 14 -41.30 -25.32 -30.61
C PRO A 14 -40.61 -25.96 -29.36
N ALA A 15 -41.37 -25.94 -28.26
CA ALA A 15 -41.07 -26.34 -26.90
C ALA A 15 -40.62 -27.80 -26.64
N GLU A 16 -40.07 -27.95 -25.42
CA GLU A 16 -40.01 -29.14 -24.56
C GLU A 16 -38.97 -30.23 -24.87
N SER A 17 -37.95 -30.32 -23.99
CA SER A 17 -37.69 -31.57 -23.27
C SER A 17 -36.90 -31.29 -21.99
N SER A 18 -37.54 -31.57 -20.85
CA SER A 18 -36.95 -31.66 -19.52
C SER A 18 -35.73 -32.59 -19.51
N LEU A 19 -34.68 -32.23 -18.77
CA LEU A 19 -33.93 -33.16 -17.90
C LEU A 19 -32.83 -32.44 -17.09
N ALA A 20 -32.88 -32.70 -15.77
CA ALA A 20 -31.89 -32.51 -14.71
C ALA A 20 -31.70 -31.09 -14.10
N PRO A 21 -31.88 -30.92 -12.78
CA PRO A 21 -31.37 -29.75 -12.09
C PRO A 21 -29.84 -29.85 -12.01
N GLU A 22 -29.13 -28.92 -12.66
CA GLU A 22 -27.74 -28.65 -12.33
C GLU A 22 -27.67 -28.26 -10.87
N ALA A 23 -26.97 -29.07 -10.07
CA ALA A 23 -26.64 -28.74 -8.70
C ALA A 23 -25.79 -27.47 -8.73
N GLN A 24 -26.37 -26.37 -8.24
CA GLN A 24 -25.62 -25.16 -7.95
C GLN A 24 -24.49 -25.53 -6.96
N PRO A 25 -23.23 -25.12 -7.19
CA PRO A 25 -22.22 -25.27 -6.17
C PRO A 25 -22.61 -24.37 -5.00
N VAL A 26 -22.91 -25.00 -3.87
CA VAL A 26 -23.05 -24.36 -2.56
C VAL A 26 -21.85 -23.44 -2.31
N PRO A 27 -22.05 -22.23 -1.75
CA PRO A 27 -20.94 -21.37 -1.37
C PRO A 27 -20.11 -22.10 -0.32
N ALA A 28 -18.84 -22.34 -0.64
CA ALA A 28 -17.89 -22.87 0.30
C ALA A 28 -17.79 -21.91 1.50
N ASP A 29 -18.06 -22.46 2.67
CA ASP A 29 -17.77 -21.88 3.97
C ASP A 29 -16.34 -21.28 3.97
N PRO A 30 -16.12 -19.98 4.28
CA PRO A 30 -14.77 -19.40 4.31
C PRO A 30 -14.02 -19.79 5.59
N SER A 31 -14.34 -20.94 6.17
CA SER A 31 -13.74 -21.46 7.39
C SER A 31 -12.46 -22.24 7.09
N GLY A 32 -11.55 -21.63 6.33
CA GLY A 32 -10.14 -22.01 6.34
C GLY A 32 -9.49 -21.50 7.63
N PRO A 33 -8.45 -22.15 8.17
CA PRO A 33 -7.72 -21.63 9.31
C PRO A 33 -7.17 -20.25 8.92
N VAL A 34 -7.71 -19.20 9.52
CA VAL A 34 -7.16 -17.85 9.40
C VAL A 34 -5.73 -17.96 9.93
N PRO A 35 -4.70 -17.71 9.11
CA PRO A 35 -3.32 -17.71 9.59
C PRO A 35 -3.24 -16.75 10.78
N PRO A 36 -2.43 -17.06 11.81
CA PRO A 36 -2.36 -16.24 13.02
C PRO A 36 -2.17 -14.78 12.60
N GLN A 37 -3.20 -13.96 12.86
CA GLN A 37 -3.11 -12.55 12.54
C GLN A 37 -1.91 -12.01 13.32
N PRO A 38 -1.00 -11.26 12.67
CA PRO A 38 0.11 -10.64 13.36
C PRO A 38 -0.43 -9.86 14.57
N PRO A 39 0.26 -9.91 15.72
CA PRO A 39 -0.15 -9.12 16.86
C PRO A 39 -0.36 -7.67 16.41
N LEU A 40 -1.45 -7.07 16.85
CA LEU A 40 -1.80 -5.71 16.49
C LEU A 40 -0.60 -4.78 16.73
N PRO A 41 -0.26 -3.91 15.75
CA PRO A 41 0.87 -3.02 15.89
C PRO A 41 0.74 -2.19 17.17
N GLU A 42 1.85 -1.96 17.85
CA GLU A 42 1.90 -1.13 19.04
C GLU A 42 1.35 0.27 18.69
N LEU A 43 0.16 0.61 19.20
CA LEU A 43 -0.54 1.86 18.90
C LEU A 43 0.19 3.08 19.48
N ASN A 44 1.16 2.87 20.37
CA ASN A 44 2.03 3.90 20.87
C ASN A 44 3.29 4.02 19.99
N LEU A 45 3.24 4.94 19.02
CA LEU A 45 4.36 5.22 18.10
C LEU A 45 5.67 5.51 18.84
N GLU A 46 5.65 6.28 19.93
CA GLU A 46 6.88 6.59 20.67
C GLU A 46 7.52 5.35 21.28
N LYS A 47 6.70 4.49 21.90
CA LYS A 47 7.18 3.24 22.48
C LYS A 47 7.75 2.32 21.40
N ARG A 48 7.08 2.23 20.25
CA ARG A 48 7.56 1.44 19.12
C ARG A 48 8.88 1.97 18.56
N LEU A 49 9.02 3.28 18.39
CA LEU A 49 10.26 3.89 17.93
C LEU A 49 11.41 3.67 18.93
N ARG A 50 11.16 3.74 20.25
CA ARG A 50 12.19 3.44 21.25
C ARG A 50 12.69 2.00 21.16
N GLN A 51 11.82 1.04 20.81
CA GLN A 51 12.21 -0.35 20.60
C GLN A 51 13.04 -0.53 19.32
N VAL A 52 12.57 0.07 18.22
CA VAL A 52 13.20 0.00 16.89
C VAL A 52 14.58 0.67 16.86
N TYR A 53 14.81 1.68 17.70
CA TYR A 53 16.10 2.39 17.81
C TYR A 53 16.85 2.06 19.11
N ALA A 54 16.57 0.92 19.74
CA ALA A 54 17.10 0.60 21.08
C ALA A 54 18.64 0.59 21.14
N ASP A 55 19.30 0.12 20.08
CA ASP A 55 20.77 0.06 19.96
C ASP A 55 21.34 1.20 19.10
N GLN A 56 20.52 2.18 18.71
CA GLN A 56 20.84 3.29 17.81
C GLN A 56 21.27 2.86 16.39
N ILE A 57 21.04 1.61 16.03
CA ILE A 57 21.27 1.07 14.69
C ILE A 57 19.91 0.76 14.09
N MET A 58 19.73 1.04 12.80
CA MET A 58 18.53 0.64 12.07
C MET A 58 18.88 -0.56 11.18
N THR A 59 18.41 -1.74 11.56
CA THR A 59 18.55 -2.93 10.72
C THR A 59 17.48 -2.98 9.64
N SER A 60 17.70 -3.77 8.59
CA SER A 60 16.68 -4.00 7.57
C SER A 60 15.41 -4.61 8.15
N ALA A 61 15.53 -5.49 9.15
CA ALA A 61 14.38 -6.14 9.78
C ALA A 61 13.53 -5.13 10.57
N GLU A 62 14.17 -4.27 11.35
CA GLU A 62 13.50 -3.20 12.10
C GLU A 62 12.84 -2.18 11.19
N PHE A 63 13.52 -1.81 10.10
CA PHE A 63 12.96 -0.91 9.09
C PHE A 63 11.71 -1.49 8.43
N MET A 64 11.75 -2.77 8.03
CA MET A 64 10.59 -3.46 7.45
C MET A 64 9.46 -3.58 8.47
N ALA A 65 9.76 -3.95 9.72
CA ALA A 65 8.75 -4.07 10.76
C ALA A 65 8.03 -2.73 11.02
N LEU A 66 8.76 -1.60 11.01
CA LEU A 66 8.15 -0.28 11.16
C LEU A 66 7.24 0.09 9.98
N ARG A 67 7.63 -0.25 8.74
CA ARG A 67 6.79 -0.06 7.56
C ARG A 67 5.52 -0.92 7.66
N ASP A 68 5.66 -2.19 7.99
CA ASP A 68 4.54 -3.12 8.07
C ASP A 68 3.54 -2.69 9.17
N ASP A 69 4.02 -2.17 10.31
CA ASP A 69 3.15 -1.58 11.34
C ASP A 69 2.36 -0.36 10.79
N ALA A 70 3.04 0.51 10.04
CA ALA A 70 2.42 1.69 9.44
C ALA A 70 1.35 1.28 8.40
N ASP A 71 1.65 0.29 7.56
CA ASP A 71 0.72 -0.24 6.55
C ASP A 71 -0.55 -0.80 7.21
N VAL A 72 -0.41 -1.61 8.26
CA VAL A 72 -1.55 -2.17 8.99
C VAL A 72 -2.45 -1.09 9.59
N LEU A 73 -1.86 -0.01 10.12
CA LEU A 73 -2.63 1.11 10.67
C LEU A 73 -3.31 1.93 9.56
N PHE A 74 -2.61 2.17 8.46
CA PHE A 74 -3.14 2.96 7.35
C PHE A 74 -4.25 2.20 6.59
N ASP A 75 -4.14 0.89 6.46
CA ASP A 75 -5.20 0.03 5.91
C ASP A 75 -6.50 0.15 6.72
N LYS A 76 -6.40 0.12 8.04
CA LYS A 76 -7.57 0.35 8.92
C LYS A 76 -8.17 1.73 8.74
N LEU A 77 -7.33 2.76 8.58
CA LEU A 77 -7.78 4.13 8.37
C LEU A 77 -8.51 4.28 7.02
N LYS A 78 -7.98 3.68 5.94
CA LYS A 78 -8.64 3.66 4.61
C LYS A 78 -9.99 2.97 4.66
N VAL A 79 -10.12 1.86 5.40
CA VAL A 79 -11.40 1.16 5.59
C VAL A 79 -12.43 2.02 6.32
N GLN A 80 -12.00 2.81 7.31
CA GLN A 80 -12.89 3.69 8.07
C GLN A 80 -13.31 4.94 7.29
N PHE A 81 -12.48 5.41 6.36
CA PHE A 81 -12.70 6.64 5.59
C PHE A 81 -12.53 6.40 4.07
N PRO A 82 -13.38 5.55 3.45
CA PRO A 82 -13.20 5.12 2.06
C PRO A 82 -13.32 6.27 1.05
N ASP A 83 -14.08 7.31 1.36
CA ASP A 83 -14.27 8.47 0.48
C ASP A 83 -13.12 9.49 0.55
N ASN A 84 -12.16 9.30 1.47
CA ASN A 84 -11.00 10.16 1.58
C ASN A 84 -9.88 9.70 0.62
N GLY A 85 -9.96 10.17 -0.62
CA GLY A 85 -8.98 9.83 -1.66
C GLY A 85 -7.53 10.20 -1.32
N ALA A 86 -7.28 11.15 -0.42
CA ALA A 86 -5.92 11.47 0.00
C ALA A 86 -5.28 10.33 0.81
N LEU A 87 -6.08 9.56 1.58
CA LEU A 87 -5.59 8.37 2.29
C LEU A 87 -5.21 7.25 1.33
N ALA A 88 -5.93 7.07 0.22
CA ALA A 88 -5.54 6.10 -0.80
C ALA A 88 -4.20 6.44 -1.47
N LEU A 89 -3.84 7.73 -1.50
CA LEU A 89 -2.63 8.23 -2.16
C LEU A 89 -1.42 8.34 -1.22
N PHE A 90 -1.62 8.64 0.07
CA PHE A 90 -0.53 9.02 0.96
C PHE A 90 0.49 7.89 1.19
N GLN A 91 0.01 6.66 1.41
CA GLN A 91 0.87 5.50 1.63
C GLN A 91 1.78 5.20 0.42
N PRO A 92 1.28 5.02 -0.82
CA PRO A 92 2.15 4.78 -1.97
C PRO A 92 3.09 5.95 -2.29
N LEU A 93 2.66 7.21 -2.04
CA LEU A 93 3.57 8.36 -2.19
C LEU A 93 4.69 8.36 -1.14
N SER A 94 4.39 7.91 0.08
CA SER A 94 5.40 7.74 1.14
C SER A 94 6.42 6.67 0.74
N ASP A 95 5.98 5.55 0.19
CA ASP A 95 6.87 4.50 -0.32
C ASP A 95 7.78 5.00 -1.45
N VAL A 96 7.22 5.75 -2.41
CA VAL A 96 8.00 6.37 -3.48
C VAL A 96 9.04 7.35 -2.92
N ALA A 97 8.67 8.17 -1.93
CA ALA A 97 9.60 9.10 -1.30
C ALA A 97 10.75 8.37 -0.58
N VAL A 98 10.45 7.30 0.15
CA VAL A 98 11.44 6.44 0.81
C VAL A 98 12.37 5.78 -0.21
N GLN A 99 11.82 5.22 -1.28
CA GLN A 99 12.60 4.60 -2.35
C GLN A 99 13.52 5.63 -3.04
N ALA A 100 13.00 6.82 -3.35
CA ALA A 100 13.78 7.90 -3.93
C ALA A 100 14.93 8.34 -3.01
N MET A 101 14.68 8.43 -1.69
CA MET A 101 15.72 8.72 -0.71
C MET A 101 16.80 7.63 -0.67
N GLN A 102 16.41 6.35 -0.63
CA GLN A 102 17.37 5.23 -0.64
C GLN A 102 18.23 5.22 -1.91
N LEU A 103 17.60 5.29 -3.08
CA LEU A 103 18.30 5.34 -4.37
C LEU A 103 19.21 6.55 -4.47
N GLY A 104 18.71 7.74 -4.09
CA GLY A 104 19.50 8.97 -4.09
C GLY A 104 20.74 8.88 -3.21
N ILE A 105 20.61 8.33 -1.99
CA ILE A 105 21.75 8.13 -1.09
C ILE A 105 22.73 7.09 -1.65
N LEU A 106 22.23 6.00 -2.24
CA LEU A 106 23.08 4.95 -2.80
C LEU A 106 23.88 5.45 -4.02
N GLU A 107 23.23 6.13 -4.96
CA GLU A 107 23.90 6.75 -6.12
C GLU A 107 24.89 7.82 -5.68
N PHE A 108 24.51 8.66 -4.71
CA PHE A 108 25.41 9.65 -4.13
C PHE A 108 26.66 9.00 -3.51
N LYS A 109 26.51 7.88 -2.79
CA LYS A 109 27.65 7.12 -2.23
C LYS A 109 28.54 6.51 -3.31
N LYS A 110 27.98 6.02 -4.41
CA LYS A 110 28.75 5.46 -5.55
C LYS A 110 29.69 6.50 -6.15
N GLY A 111 29.30 7.78 -6.14
CA GLY A 111 30.12 8.91 -6.60
C GLY A 111 31.33 9.25 -5.72
N LYS A 112 31.62 8.50 -4.64
CA LYS A 112 32.73 8.74 -3.69
C LYS A 112 32.83 10.21 -3.23
N PRO A 113 31.76 10.76 -2.64
CA PRO A 113 31.67 12.19 -2.31
C PRO A 113 32.64 12.60 -1.20
N SER A 114 33.00 13.89 -1.18
CA SER A 114 33.79 14.49 -0.11
C SER A 114 33.06 14.44 1.24
N ALA A 115 33.78 14.73 2.33
CA ALA A 115 33.18 14.80 3.66
C ALA A 115 32.10 15.89 3.75
N GLU A 116 32.37 17.06 3.16
CA GLU A 116 31.43 18.18 3.10
C GLU A 116 30.18 17.81 2.32
N ALA A 117 30.34 17.15 1.17
CA ALA A 117 29.22 16.70 0.36
C ALA A 117 28.36 15.65 1.11
N LYS A 118 28.99 14.72 1.86
CA LYS A 118 28.26 13.77 2.72
C LYS A 118 27.48 14.47 3.83
N ALA A 119 28.09 15.48 4.46
CA ALA A 119 27.42 16.27 5.49
C ALA A 119 26.21 17.02 4.92
N LEU A 120 26.37 17.64 3.75
CA LEU A 120 25.28 18.32 3.03
C LEU A 120 24.15 17.35 2.68
N ALA A 121 24.46 16.19 2.10
CA ALA A 121 23.45 15.18 1.76
C ALA A 121 22.65 14.74 3.00
N LYS A 122 23.35 14.43 4.11
CA LYS A 122 22.70 14.05 5.37
C LYS A 122 21.78 15.15 5.88
N GLN A 123 22.23 16.41 5.86
CA GLN A 123 21.39 17.54 6.28
C GLN A 123 20.18 17.72 5.36
N SER A 124 20.37 17.73 4.04
CA SER A 124 19.30 17.95 3.08
C SER A 124 18.18 16.91 3.20
N PHE A 125 18.51 15.61 3.25
CA PHE A 125 17.51 14.58 3.48
C PHE A 125 16.87 14.69 4.87
N GLY A 126 17.67 15.02 5.90
CA GLY A 126 17.16 15.28 7.24
C GLY A 126 16.11 16.41 7.29
N PHE A 127 16.35 17.52 6.59
CA PHE A 127 15.39 18.62 6.49
C PHE A 127 14.10 18.22 5.76
N GLN A 128 14.18 17.39 4.72
CA GLN A 128 12.99 16.89 4.03
C GLN A 128 12.13 16.00 4.94
N VAL A 129 12.75 15.08 5.68
CA VAL A 129 12.03 14.25 6.66
C VAL A 129 11.45 15.09 7.79
N ALA A 130 12.20 16.09 8.28
CA ALA A 130 11.72 17.02 9.31
C ALA A 130 10.53 17.85 8.83
N TYR A 131 10.51 18.27 7.56
CA TYR A 131 9.38 18.99 6.97
C TYR A 131 8.11 18.12 6.95
N ILE A 132 8.22 16.85 6.55
CA ILE A 132 7.09 15.90 6.59
C ILE A 132 6.58 15.73 8.02
N LYS A 133 7.49 15.53 9.00
CA LYS A 133 7.11 15.44 10.41
C LYS A 133 6.41 16.70 10.92
N ALA A 134 6.95 17.89 10.60
CA ALA A 134 6.35 19.15 11.01
C ALA A 134 4.95 19.35 10.41
N CYS A 135 4.71 18.87 9.18
CA CYS A 135 3.38 18.84 8.58
C CYS A 135 2.42 17.97 9.39
N LEU A 136 2.83 16.73 9.71
CA LEU A 136 2.04 15.84 10.58
C LEU A 136 1.72 16.53 11.91
N ASP A 137 2.75 16.97 12.65
CA ASP A 137 2.60 17.62 13.95
C ASP A 137 1.63 18.80 13.88
N ARG A 138 1.74 19.65 12.85
CA ARG A 138 0.90 20.84 12.68
C ARG A 138 -0.58 20.50 12.53
N PHE A 139 -0.92 19.47 11.75
CA PHE A 139 -2.30 19.14 11.44
C PHE A 139 -2.92 18.16 12.46
N THR A 140 -2.12 17.40 13.20
CA THR A 140 -2.62 16.51 14.26
C THR A 140 -2.72 17.19 15.62
N GLN A 141 -2.05 18.32 15.85
CA GLN A 141 -2.25 19.14 17.05
C GLN A 141 -3.70 19.56 17.30
N ALA A 142 -4.52 19.59 16.24
CA ALA A 142 -5.92 19.99 16.28
C ALA A 142 -6.92 18.82 16.27
N LEU A 143 -6.42 17.57 16.29
CA LEU A 143 -7.24 16.34 16.36
C LEU A 143 -7.36 15.85 17.81
#